data_AF-A0A2E1Y7E4-F1
#
_entry.id   AF-A0A2E1Y7E4-F1
#
_cell.length_a   1.000
_cell.length_b   1.000
_cell.length_c   1.000
_cell.angle_alpha   90.00
_cell.angle_beta   90.00
_cell.angle_gamma   90.00
#
_symmetry.space_group_name_H-M   'P 1'
#
loop_
_entity.id
_entity.type
_entity.pdbx_description
1 polymer ?
#
loop_
_entity_poly.entity_id
_entity_poly.type
_entity_poly.pdbx_seq_one_letter_code
_entity_poly.pdbx_strand_id
1 'polypeptide(L)'
;MFRPVALFVAVSLVVACSDDPPEPAPVQTQIPEELESIDLPEISGDEAGIGTPMEERVATIGLLNKRNNLSEDLELKPGEQKRVGDVIIRLRACERTAPWEFEKDEGAFVQMLVRERGTQNDFRKVFSGWLFKNKPALNVVEHPIYDVWVKSCAMDFPGEE
;
A
#
# COMPACT_ATOMS: atom_id res chain seq x y z
N MET A 1 -17.72 -92.43 14.03
CA MET A 1 -16.62 -91.92 13.19
C MET A 1 -17.24 -91.23 11.97
N PHE A 2 -17.62 -89.96 12.10
CA PHE A 2 -18.04 -89.08 11.01
C PHE A 2 -17.82 -87.63 11.49
N ARG A 3 -16.93 -86.89 10.82
CA ARG A 3 -16.54 -85.50 11.14
C ARG A 3 -17.45 -84.54 10.39
N PRO A 4 -18.03 -83.50 11.01
CA PRO A 4 -18.62 -82.39 10.26
C PRO A 4 -17.52 -81.38 9.87
N VAL A 5 -17.53 -80.96 8.61
CA VAL A 5 -16.65 -79.93 8.07
C VAL A 5 -17.29 -78.57 8.37
N ALA A 6 -16.62 -77.74 9.18
CA ALA A 6 -17.03 -76.37 9.43
C ALA A 6 -16.45 -75.45 8.34
N LEU A 7 -17.34 -74.82 7.59
CA LEU A 7 -17.04 -73.83 6.56
C LEU A 7 -16.63 -72.51 7.23
N PHE A 8 -15.35 -72.14 7.20
CA PHE A 8 -14.89 -70.83 7.66
C PHE A 8 -14.93 -69.83 6.49
N VAL A 9 -15.88 -68.90 6.53
CA VAL A 9 -15.93 -67.74 5.64
C VAL A 9 -14.97 -66.69 6.21
N ALA A 10 -13.88 -66.43 5.52
CA ALA A 10 -12.95 -65.35 5.87
C ALA A 10 -13.50 -64.02 5.33
N VAL A 11 -13.98 -63.15 6.23
CA VAL A 11 -14.34 -61.76 5.92
C VAL A 11 -13.06 -60.93 6.02
N SER A 12 -12.49 -60.58 4.89
CA SER A 12 -11.34 -59.68 4.80
C SER A 12 -11.80 -58.23 4.96
N LEU A 13 -11.64 -57.67 6.17
CA LEU A 13 -11.76 -56.22 6.40
C LEU A 13 -10.51 -55.54 5.85
N VAL A 14 -10.64 -54.89 4.69
CA VAL A 14 -9.61 -53.98 4.18
C VAL A 14 -9.71 -52.67 4.96
N VAL A 15 -8.80 -52.47 5.91
CA VAL A 15 -8.59 -51.16 6.55
C VAL A 15 -7.94 -50.25 5.51
N ALA A 16 -8.70 -49.29 4.98
CA ALA A 16 -8.16 -48.21 4.18
C ALA A 16 -7.51 -47.19 5.14
N CYS A 17 -6.17 -47.15 5.19
CA CYS A 17 -5.45 -46.03 5.77
C CYS A 17 -5.54 -44.84 4.81
N SER A 18 -6.34 -43.83 5.14
CA SER A 18 -6.27 -42.51 4.53
C SER A 18 -5.22 -41.70 5.29
N ASP A 19 -3.97 -41.83 4.87
CA ASP A 19 -2.82 -41.08 5.40
C ASP A 19 -2.38 -40.08 4.32
N ASP A 20 -3.17 -39.01 4.15
CA ASP A 20 -2.72 -37.86 3.37
C ASP A 20 -1.68 -37.10 4.21
N PRO A 21 -0.44 -36.91 3.72
CA PRO A 21 0.62 -36.27 4.51
C PRO A 21 0.22 -34.84 4.89
N PRO A 22 0.52 -34.40 6.13
CA PRO A 22 0.13 -33.08 6.59
C PRO A 22 0.73 -31.99 5.69
N GLU A 23 -0.09 -31.01 5.30
CA GLU A 23 0.35 -29.92 4.45
C GLU A 23 1.53 -29.16 5.10
N PRO A 24 2.60 -28.88 4.34
CA PRO A 24 3.77 -28.22 4.91
C PRO A 24 3.40 -26.79 5.34
N ALA A 25 3.39 -26.54 6.65
CA ALA A 25 3.24 -25.21 7.21
C ALA A 25 4.56 -24.43 7.15
N PRO A 26 4.53 -23.11 6.90
CA PRO A 26 5.74 -22.29 6.90
C PRO A 26 6.36 -22.26 8.31
N VAL A 27 7.61 -22.69 8.41
CA VAL A 27 8.40 -22.61 9.65
C VAL A 27 8.86 -21.16 9.82
N GLN A 28 8.36 -20.49 10.86
CA GLN A 28 8.82 -19.15 11.19
C GLN A 28 10.23 -19.21 11.78
N THR A 29 11.19 -18.62 11.09
CA THR A 29 12.55 -18.44 11.56
C THR A 29 12.64 -17.12 12.31
N GLN A 30 13.32 -17.13 13.45
CA GLN A 30 13.55 -15.93 14.25
C GLN A 30 14.72 -15.14 13.68
N ILE A 31 14.67 -13.83 13.85
CA ILE A 31 15.80 -12.95 13.54
C ILE A 31 16.91 -13.28 14.55
N PRO A 32 18.15 -13.57 14.11
CA PRO A 32 19.26 -13.77 15.03
C PRO A 32 19.42 -12.57 15.98
N GLU A 33 19.64 -12.84 17.27
CA GLU A 33 19.71 -11.85 18.36
C GLU A 33 20.82 -10.78 18.13
N GLU A 34 21.84 -11.13 17.35
CA GLU A 34 22.91 -10.22 16.90
C GLU A 34 22.42 -9.15 15.90
N LEU A 35 21.38 -9.44 15.12
CA LEU A 35 20.75 -8.48 14.19
C LEU A 35 19.68 -7.63 14.89
N GLU A 36 19.10 -8.13 15.98
CA GLU A 36 18.12 -7.37 16.78
C GLU A 36 18.78 -6.26 17.61
N SER A 37 20.06 -6.42 17.94
CA SER A 37 20.85 -5.50 18.76
C SER A 37 21.69 -4.49 17.94
N ILE A 38 21.51 -4.45 16.62
CA ILE A 38 22.11 -3.40 15.79
C ILE A 38 21.35 -2.10 16.05
N ASP A 39 21.97 -1.20 16.81
CA ASP A 39 21.53 0.19 16.91
C ASP A 39 21.61 0.81 15.52
N LEU A 40 20.44 1.00 14.90
CA LEU A 40 20.34 1.73 13.65
C LEU A 40 20.80 3.16 13.93
N PRO A 41 21.66 3.75 13.07
CA PRO A 41 22.06 5.14 13.26
C PRO A 41 20.81 6.02 13.29
N GLU A 42 20.67 6.84 14.33
CA GLU A 42 19.70 7.92 14.36
C GLU A 42 20.12 8.94 13.30
N ILE A 43 19.55 8.83 12.11
CA ILE A 43 19.72 9.84 11.08
C ILE A 43 18.94 11.07 11.55
N SER A 44 19.63 12.06 12.12
CA SER A 44 19.03 13.35 12.44
C SER A 44 18.49 13.97 11.16
N GLY A 45 17.21 14.38 11.16
CA GLY A 45 16.48 14.86 9.99
C GLY A 45 17.12 16.03 9.24
N ASP A 46 18.10 16.70 9.85
CA ASP A 46 18.87 17.80 9.26
C ASP A 46 19.91 17.34 8.22
N GLU A 47 20.34 16.08 8.23
CA GLU A 47 21.32 15.54 7.27
C GLU A 47 20.68 14.65 6.17
N ALA A 48 19.36 14.44 6.23
CA ALA A 48 18.67 13.43 5.40
C ALA A 48 18.00 13.98 4.13
N GLY A 49 18.00 15.30 3.88
CA GLY A 49 17.29 15.88 2.75
C GLY A 49 18.13 16.94 2.06
N ILE A 50 18.65 16.62 0.88
CA ILE A 50 19.10 17.68 -0.03
C ILE A 50 17.81 18.38 -0.50
N GLY A 51 17.44 19.50 0.12
CA GLY A 51 16.27 20.30 -0.25
C GLY A 51 15.29 20.60 0.89
N THR A 52 14.12 21.16 0.56
CA THR A 52 13.09 21.56 1.54
C THR A 52 12.69 20.37 2.44
N PRO A 53 12.63 20.55 3.79
CA PRO A 53 12.17 19.50 4.71
C PRO A 53 10.76 18.99 4.37
N MET A 54 10.51 17.69 4.55
CA MET A 54 9.24 17.05 4.15
C MET A 54 7.99 17.77 4.69
N GLU A 55 8.02 18.25 5.93
CA GLU A 55 6.88 18.93 6.58
C GLU A 55 6.52 20.29 5.93
N GLU A 56 7.48 20.90 5.25
CA GLU A 56 7.33 22.22 4.62
C GLU A 56 6.92 22.14 3.14
N ARG A 57 7.05 20.95 2.54
CA ARG A 57 6.69 20.73 1.13
C ARG A 57 5.20 20.86 0.91
N VAL A 58 4.81 21.27 -0.30
CA VAL A 58 3.39 21.40 -0.68
C VAL A 58 3.12 20.60 -1.94
N ALA A 59 2.20 19.64 -1.86
CA ALA A 59 1.71 18.95 -3.04
C ALA A 59 0.43 19.61 -3.55
N THR A 60 0.33 19.78 -4.87
CA THR A 60 -0.93 20.07 -5.55
C THR A 60 -1.48 18.78 -6.13
N ILE A 61 -2.59 18.30 -5.58
CA ILE A 61 -3.25 17.06 -5.98
C ILE A 61 -4.49 17.39 -6.79
N GLY A 62 -4.61 16.82 -8.00
CA GLY A 62 -5.82 16.91 -8.79
C GLY A 62 -6.83 15.85 -8.35
N LEU A 63 -8.09 16.26 -8.18
CA LEU A 63 -9.22 15.39 -7.90
C LEU A 63 -10.30 15.61 -8.96
N LEU A 64 -10.72 14.56 -9.66
CA LEU A 64 -11.82 14.57 -10.62
C LEU A 64 -12.97 13.72 -10.13
N ASN A 65 -14.19 14.25 -10.18
CA ASN A 65 -15.40 13.46 -10.10
C ASN A 65 -15.90 13.12 -11.51
N LYS A 66 -15.72 11.85 -11.90
CA LYS A 66 -16.06 11.31 -13.24
C LYS A 66 -17.56 11.37 -13.53
N ARG A 67 -18.44 11.49 -12.52
CA ARG A 67 -19.90 11.52 -12.72
C ARG A 67 -20.43 12.87 -13.18
N ASN A 68 -19.84 13.96 -12.71
CA ASN A 68 -20.28 15.33 -12.99
C ASN A 68 -19.19 16.18 -13.65
N ASN A 69 -18.02 15.60 -13.94
CA ASN A 69 -16.88 16.24 -14.58
C ASN A 69 -16.35 17.47 -13.83
N LEU A 70 -16.51 17.50 -12.50
CA LEU A 70 -15.98 18.56 -11.64
C LEU A 70 -14.56 18.18 -11.20
N SER A 71 -13.58 19.04 -11.50
CA SER A 71 -12.19 18.89 -11.07
C SER A 71 -11.80 19.96 -10.06
N GLU A 72 -11.11 19.57 -9.02
CA GLU A 72 -10.58 20.47 -7.97
C GLU A 72 -9.09 20.21 -7.75
N ASP A 73 -8.36 21.27 -7.46
CA ASP A 73 -6.96 21.19 -7.04
C ASP A 73 -6.88 21.32 -5.52
N LEU A 74 -6.20 20.36 -4.89
CA LEU A 74 -6.03 20.28 -3.45
C LEU A 74 -4.56 20.53 -3.13
N GLU A 75 -4.26 21.70 -2.57
CA GLU A 75 -2.96 21.97 -1.97
C GLU A 75 -2.93 21.36 -0.56
N LEU A 76 -1.94 20.51 -0.32
CA LEU A 76 -1.77 19.77 0.94
C LEU A 76 -0.30 19.74 1.32
N LYS A 77 -0.01 19.89 2.62
CA LYS A 77 1.28 19.55 3.21
C LYS A 77 1.31 18.09 3.65
N PRO A 78 2.47 17.42 3.69
CA PRO A 78 2.58 16.08 4.25
C PRO A 78 2.00 16.01 5.67
N GLY A 79 1.13 15.02 5.91
CA GLY A 79 0.36 14.89 7.15
C GLY A 79 -1.06 15.48 7.09
N GLU A 80 -1.33 16.38 6.13
CA GLU A 80 -2.66 16.97 5.96
C GLU A 80 -3.62 16.06 5.19
N GLN A 81 -4.91 16.37 5.33
CA GLN A 81 -5.98 15.73 4.61
C GLN A 81 -7.10 16.72 4.29
N LYS A 82 -7.75 16.54 3.16
CA LYS A 82 -8.91 17.34 2.74
C LYS A 82 -10.05 16.44 2.29
N ARG A 83 -11.25 16.78 2.73
CA ARG A 83 -12.49 16.10 2.36
C ARG A 83 -13.20 16.88 1.27
N VAL A 84 -13.59 16.20 0.21
CA VAL A 84 -14.41 16.74 -0.89
C VAL A 84 -15.60 15.80 -1.06
N GLY A 85 -16.77 16.21 -0.55
CA GLY A 85 -17.98 15.39 -0.57
C GLY A 85 -17.82 14.02 0.11
N ASP A 86 -17.76 12.97 -0.71
CA ASP A 86 -17.66 11.56 -0.29
C ASP A 86 -16.26 10.98 -0.42
N VAL A 87 -15.25 11.81 -0.71
CA VAL A 87 -13.84 11.39 -0.74
C VAL A 87 -13.00 12.21 0.23
N ILE A 88 -12.01 11.55 0.85
CA ILE A 88 -10.97 12.17 1.66
C ILE A 88 -9.63 11.82 1.02
N ILE A 89 -8.85 12.85 0.72
CA ILE A 89 -7.49 12.72 0.22
C ILE A 89 -6.56 13.08 1.37
N ARG A 90 -5.64 12.17 1.69
CA ARG A 90 -4.58 12.39 2.69
C ARG A 90 -3.23 12.32 2.00
N LEU A 91 -2.39 13.31 2.26
CA LEU A 91 -1.02 13.37 1.78
C LEU A 91 -0.08 12.84 2.88
N ARG A 92 0.80 11.90 2.54
CA ARG A 92 1.81 11.40 3.49
C ARG A 92 3.21 11.89 3.19
N ALA A 93 3.54 12.06 1.92
CA ALA A 93 4.83 12.53 1.47
C ALA A 93 4.70 13.12 0.06
N CYS A 94 5.60 14.01 -0.29
CA CYS A 94 5.73 14.62 -1.61
C CYS A 94 7.21 14.78 -1.91
N GLU A 95 7.65 14.39 -3.11
CA GLU A 95 9.06 14.39 -3.49
C GLU A 95 9.22 14.74 -4.98
N ARG A 96 10.30 15.45 -5.29
CA ARG A 96 10.78 15.70 -6.65
C ARG A 96 12.23 15.25 -6.73
N THR A 97 12.67 14.73 -7.86
CA THR A 97 14.08 14.42 -8.09
C THR A 97 14.92 15.69 -8.25
N ALA A 98 16.14 15.68 -7.71
CA ALA A 98 17.03 16.84 -7.74
C ALA A 98 17.32 17.36 -9.17
N PRO A 99 17.57 18.67 -9.34
CA PRO A 99 17.86 19.28 -10.65
C PRO A 99 19.06 18.70 -11.40
N TRP A 100 20.05 18.10 -10.72
CA TRP A 100 21.24 17.51 -11.36
C TRP A 100 21.12 16.02 -11.67
N GLU A 101 20.05 15.33 -11.26
CA GLU A 101 19.85 13.92 -11.62
C GLU A 101 19.31 13.78 -13.05
N PHE A 102 19.68 12.70 -13.74
CA PHE A 102 19.24 12.49 -15.13
C PHE A 102 17.74 12.19 -15.24
N GLU A 103 17.24 11.33 -14.35
CA GLU A 103 15.84 10.99 -14.31
C GLU A 103 15.06 12.05 -13.53
N LYS A 104 13.96 12.54 -14.08
CA LYS A 104 13.16 13.60 -13.46
C LYS A 104 11.83 13.03 -13.04
N ASP A 105 11.72 12.62 -11.78
CA ASP A 105 10.47 12.16 -11.19
C ASP A 105 9.89 13.20 -10.23
N GLU A 106 8.57 13.28 -10.20
CA GLU A 106 7.83 14.14 -9.28
C GLU A 106 6.58 13.39 -8.85
N GLY A 107 6.41 13.19 -7.55
CA GLY A 107 5.38 12.31 -7.03
C GLY A 107 4.99 12.57 -5.59
N ALA A 108 3.92 11.91 -5.18
CA ALA A 108 3.37 12.02 -3.83
C ALA A 108 2.79 10.70 -3.35
N PHE A 109 2.97 10.40 -2.08
CA PHE A 109 2.29 9.29 -1.42
C PHE A 109 0.91 9.75 -0.97
N VAL A 110 -0.12 9.23 -1.64
CA VAL A 110 -1.51 9.63 -1.43
C VAL A 110 -2.32 8.46 -0.88
N GLN A 111 -3.19 8.75 0.08
CA GLN A 111 -4.22 7.83 0.53
C GLN A 111 -5.59 8.40 0.17
N MET A 112 -6.39 7.61 -0.53
CA MET A 112 -7.76 7.97 -0.87
C MET A 112 -8.72 7.12 -0.03
N LEU A 113 -9.62 7.79 0.68
CA LEU A 113 -10.71 7.16 1.40
C LEU A 113 -12.03 7.60 0.79
N VAL A 114 -12.96 6.67 0.61
CA VAL A 114 -14.28 6.95 0.03
C VAL A 114 -15.35 6.50 1.02
N ARG A 115 -16.43 7.27 1.11
CA ARG A 115 -17.56 6.93 1.97
C ARG A 115 -18.24 5.66 1.49
N GLU A 116 -18.53 4.75 2.41
CA GLU A 116 -19.33 3.57 2.09
C GLU A 116 -20.79 3.93 1.81
N ARG A 117 -21.43 3.19 0.91
CA ARG A 117 -22.85 3.39 0.61
C ARG A 117 -23.70 2.91 1.77
N GLY A 118 -24.70 3.71 2.17
CA GLY A 118 -25.67 3.32 3.18
C GLY A 118 -25.22 3.50 4.63
N THR A 119 -24.01 4.00 4.86
CA THR A 119 -23.49 4.34 6.19
C THR A 119 -23.43 5.85 6.40
N GLN A 120 -23.53 6.30 7.64
CA GLN A 120 -23.25 7.70 7.98
C GLN A 120 -21.79 7.81 8.44
N ASN A 121 -20.98 8.53 7.66
CA ASN A 121 -19.58 8.87 7.97
C ASN A 121 -18.59 7.69 8.10
N ASP A 122 -18.90 6.51 7.55
CA ASP A 122 -17.90 5.45 7.41
C ASP A 122 -17.09 5.64 6.13
N PHE A 123 -15.77 5.70 6.26
CA PHE A 123 -14.82 5.95 5.17
C PHE A 123 -13.84 4.80 5.07
N ARG A 124 -13.85 4.11 3.94
CA ARG A 124 -12.90 3.04 3.66
C ARG A 124 -11.76 3.55 2.79
N LYS A 125 -10.54 3.20 3.16
CA LYS A 125 -9.35 3.43 2.34
C LYS A 125 -9.40 2.54 1.10
N VAL A 126 -9.51 3.16 -0.07
CA VAL A 126 -9.60 2.47 -1.37
C VAL A 126 -8.29 2.53 -2.15
N PHE A 127 -7.39 3.46 -1.81
CA PHE A 127 -6.05 3.56 -2.39
C PHE A 127 -5.04 4.02 -1.35
N SER A 128 -3.80 3.53 -1.45
CA SER A 128 -2.66 3.96 -0.65
C SER A 128 -1.38 3.65 -1.42
N GLY A 129 -0.70 4.66 -1.93
CA GLY A 129 0.55 4.46 -2.66
C GLY A 129 1.12 5.74 -3.26
N TRP A 130 2.27 5.59 -3.91
CA TRP A 130 2.92 6.66 -4.66
C TRP A 130 2.20 6.90 -5.98
N LEU A 131 2.00 8.17 -6.31
CA LEU A 131 1.52 8.64 -7.61
C LEU A 131 2.60 9.53 -8.23
N PHE A 132 2.81 9.42 -9.54
CA PHE A 132 3.85 10.14 -10.26
C PHE A 132 3.23 11.05 -11.33
N LYS A 133 3.56 12.34 -11.29
CA LYS A 133 3.08 13.34 -12.25
C LYS A 133 3.58 13.04 -13.66
N ASN A 134 4.87 12.74 -13.79
CA ASN A 134 5.56 12.54 -15.06
C ASN A 134 5.45 11.09 -15.57
N LYS A 135 5.13 10.12 -14.71
CA LYS A 135 4.97 8.70 -15.04
C LYS A 135 3.67 8.11 -14.48
N PRO A 136 2.49 8.60 -14.91
CA PRO A 136 1.20 8.16 -14.36
C PRO A 136 0.94 6.67 -14.56
N ALA A 137 1.55 6.04 -15.57
CA ALA A 137 1.39 4.61 -15.84
C ALA A 137 2.04 3.69 -14.77
N LEU A 138 2.92 4.20 -13.89
CA LEU A 138 3.55 3.38 -12.86
C LEU A 138 2.58 2.98 -11.75
N ASN A 139 1.65 3.86 -11.40
CA ASN A 139 0.63 3.58 -10.40
C ASN A 139 -0.55 4.55 -10.57
N VAL A 140 -1.77 4.00 -10.64
CA VAL A 140 -2.99 4.75 -10.96
C VAL A 140 -4.05 4.50 -9.90
N VAL A 141 -4.84 5.53 -9.59
CA VAL A 141 -6.00 5.40 -8.72
C VAL A 141 -7.19 4.83 -9.49
N GLU A 142 -7.45 3.54 -9.31
CA GLU A 142 -8.59 2.87 -9.93
C GLU A 142 -9.85 2.99 -9.07
N HIS A 143 -10.66 4.03 -9.32
CA HIS A 143 -11.98 4.17 -8.71
C HIS A 143 -13.04 4.59 -9.75
N PRO A 144 -14.28 4.03 -9.69
CA PRO A 144 -15.32 4.27 -10.69
C PRO A 144 -15.87 5.70 -10.71
N ILE A 145 -15.76 6.44 -9.59
CA ILE A 145 -16.34 7.79 -9.45
C ILE A 145 -15.26 8.87 -9.40
N TYR A 146 -14.10 8.56 -8.83
CA TYR A 146 -13.08 9.55 -8.51
C TYR A 146 -11.81 9.20 -9.27
N ASP A 147 -11.10 10.23 -9.74
CA ASP A 147 -9.72 10.13 -10.21
C ASP A 147 -8.84 11.05 -9.37
N VAL A 148 -7.62 10.61 -9.07
CA VAL A 148 -6.69 11.39 -8.26
C VAL A 148 -5.30 11.26 -8.86
N TRP A 149 -4.65 12.40 -9.07
CA TRP A 149 -3.30 12.45 -9.62
C TRP A 149 -2.48 13.60 -9.02
N VAL A 150 -1.16 13.53 -9.16
CA VAL A 150 -0.25 14.58 -8.69
C VAL A 150 -0.07 15.61 -9.80
N LYS A 151 -0.24 16.88 -9.47
CA LYS A 151 0.02 18.01 -10.40
C LYS A 151 1.38 18.62 -10.15
N SER A 152 1.77 18.77 -8.88
CA SER A 152 3.09 19.26 -8.51
C SER A 152 3.48 18.96 -7.06
N CYS A 153 4.78 19.01 -6.80
CA CYS A 153 5.43 19.03 -5.50
C CYS A 153 6.31 20.27 -5.42
N ALA A 154 5.86 21.28 -4.68
CA ALA A 154 6.65 22.48 -4.41
C ALA A 154 7.69 22.16 -3.34
N MET A 155 8.95 22.10 -3.77
CA MET A 155 10.15 21.96 -2.96
C MET A 155 11.38 22.42 -3.76
N ASP A 156 12.38 22.90 -3.03
CA ASP A 156 13.61 23.48 -3.58
C ASP A 156 14.81 22.65 -3.19
N PHE A 157 15.85 22.67 -4.04
CA PHE A 157 17.15 22.07 -3.75
C PHE A 157 18.21 23.16 -3.54
N PRO A 158 19.22 22.94 -2.67
CA PRO A 158 20.34 23.86 -2.56
C PRO A 158 21.06 24.00 -3.92
N GLY A 159 21.29 25.25 -4.35
CA GLY A 159 21.95 25.58 -5.61
C GLY A 159 21.03 25.78 -6.82
N GLU A 160 19.71 25.89 -6.61
CA GLU A 160 18.70 26.20 -7.66
C GLU A 160 18.45 27.71 -7.85
N GLU A 161 19.24 28.58 -7.19
CA GLU A 161 19.17 30.06 -7.30
C GLU A 161 19.64 30.62 -8.64
#